data_AF-A0A8W8NYY0-F1
#
_entry.id   AF-A0A8W8NYY0-F1
#
_cell.length_a   1.000
_cell.length_b   1.000
_cell.length_c   1.000
_cell.angle_alpha   90.00
_cell.angle_beta   90.00
_cell.angle_gamma   90.00
#
_symmetry.space_group_name_H-M   'P 1'
#
loop_
_entity.id
_entity.type
_entity.pdbx_description
1 polymer ?
#
loop_
_entity_poly.entity_id
_entity_poly.type
_entity_poly.pdbx_seq_one_letter_code
_entity_poly.pdbx_strand_id
1 'polypeptide(L)'
;MNFLGCTPKGYFGSNCSVPCPDVNCQECHMESGICHVCKQGYKGQRCETVSELADIINGLKFYSLLGAFCLSLIVIGILIGYNIMIRKRQLTQHQPSDLQGSRDGNLPNVFIDNVDCEELRELRRSEIYGTIQ
;
A
#
# COMPACT_ATOMS: atom_id res chain seq x y z
N MET A 1 27.30 -31.98 -20.55
CA MET A 1 27.69 -32.45 -19.19
C MET A 1 26.50 -33.23 -18.66
N ASN A 2 26.62 -34.56 -18.56
CA ASN A 2 25.51 -35.40 -18.11
C ASN A 2 25.58 -35.51 -16.58
N PHE A 3 24.58 -34.97 -15.89
CA PHE A 3 24.36 -35.22 -14.47
C PHE A 3 23.85 -36.66 -14.30
N LEU A 4 24.77 -37.61 -14.18
CA LEU A 4 24.40 -38.94 -13.73
C LEU A 4 24.17 -38.82 -12.21
N GLY A 5 22.92 -38.82 -11.77
CA GLY A 5 22.57 -38.87 -10.35
C GLY A 5 22.64 -40.30 -9.81
N CYS A 6 22.82 -40.45 -8.50
CA CYS A 6 22.70 -41.76 -7.85
C CYS A 6 21.24 -42.21 -7.75
N THR A 7 21.01 -43.51 -7.93
CA THR A 7 19.71 -44.16 -7.67
C THR A 7 19.92 -45.23 -6.58
N PRO A 8 19.18 -45.22 -5.46
CA PRO A 8 18.11 -44.29 -5.10
C PRO A 8 18.60 -42.86 -4.81
N LYS A 9 17.69 -41.88 -4.94
CA LYS A 9 17.98 -40.48 -4.59
C LYS A 9 18.37 -40.36 -3.12
N GLY A 10 19.17 -39.35 -2.79
CA GLY A 10 19.63 -39.13 -1.41
C GLY A 10 20.99 -39.75 -1.07
N TYR A 11 21.73 -40.24 -2.08
CA TYR A 11 23.07 -40.77 -1.92
C TYR A 11 24.04 -40.15 -2.94
N PHE A 12 25.33 -40.15 -2.61
CA PHE A 12 26.42 -39.67 -3.46
C PHE A 12 27.68 -40.53 -3.26
N GLY A 13 28.75 -40.18 -3.99
CA GLY A 13 30.01 -40.89 -4.05
C GLY A 13 30.07 -41.88 -5.22
N SER A 14 31.27 -42.38 -5.51
CA SER A 14 31.56 -43.27 -6.65
C SER A 14 30.70 -44.54 -6.68
N ASN A 15 30.27 -45.02 -5.51
CA ASN A 15 29.44 -46.23 -5.36
C ASN A 15 28.02 -45.92 -4.84
N CYS A 16 27.58 -44.66 -4.84
CA CYS A 16 26.27 -44.25 -4.32
C CYS A 16 25.95 -44.80 -2.91
N SER A 17 26.97 -44.89 -2.06
CA SER A 17 26.88 -45.49 -0.72
C SER A 17 26.88 -44.46 0.41
N VAL A 18 27.23 -43.21 0.11
CA VAL A 18 27.27 -42.15 1.12
C VAL A 18 25.96 -41.38 1.07
N PRO A 19 25.17 -41.31 2.17
CA PRO A 19 23.95 -40.53 2.18
C PRO A 19 24.28 -39.04 2.01
N CYS A 20 23.42 -38.28 1.33
CA CYS A 20 23.58 -36.82 1.21
C CYS A 20 23.74 -36.21 2.62
N PRO A 21 24.64 -35.23 2.79
CA PRO A 21 24.97 -34.70 4.11
C PRO A 21 23.80 -33.95 4.76
N ASP A 22 22.91 -33.38 3.96
CA ASP A 22 21.79 -32.58 4.44
C ASP A 22 20.49 -33.41 4.47
N VAL A 23 19.88 -33.53 5.65
CA VAL A 23 18.66 -34.33 5.89
C VAL A 23 17.44 -33.87 5.09
N ASN A 24 17.41 -32.60 4.71
CA ASN A 24 16.35 -31.99 3.91
C ASN A 24 16.68 -31.98 2.41
N CYS A 25 17.81 -32.57 2.02
CA CYS A 25 18.15 -32.75 0.63
C CYS A 25 17.35 -33.91 0.02
N GLN A 26 16.75 -33.65 -1.13
CA GLN A 26 16.08 -34.67 -1.94
C GLN A 26 17.05 -35.26 -2.97
N GLU A 27 17.93 -34.44 -3.54
CA GLU A 27 18.90 -34.87 -4.55
C GLU A 27 20.19 -34.06 -4.42
N CYS A 28 21.33 -34.74 -4.27
CA CYS A 28 22.66 -34.11 -4.16
C CYS A 28 23.58 -34.52 -5.33
N HIS A 29 24.60 -33.70 -5.57
CA HIS A 29 25.60 -33.91 -6.61
C HIS A 29 26.41 -35.19 -6.33
N MET A 30 26.60 -36.03 -7.34
CA MET A 30 27.26 -37.34 -7.19
C MET A 30 28.69 -37.24 -6.61
N GLU A 31 29.49 -36.26 -7.04
CA GLU A 31 30.89 -36.15 -6.58
C GLU A 31 31.09 -35.24 -5.38
N SER A 32 30.33 -34.15 -5.28
CA SER A 32 30.56 -33.10 -4.29
C SER A 32 29.64 -33.20 -3.09
N GLY A 33 28.56 -33.99 -3.19
CA GLY A 33 27.55 -34.13 -2.14
C GLY A 33 26.71 -32.86 -1.91
N ILE A 34 26.90 -31.81 -2.71
CA ILE A 34 26.16 -30.54 -2.60
C ILE A 34 24.71 -30.78 -2.99
N CYS A 35 23.77 -30.27 -2.19
CA CYS A 35 22.36 -30.43 -2.50
C CYS A 35 21.93 -29.60 -3.72
N HIS A 36 21.28 -30.25 -4.69
CA HIS A 36 20.68 -29.62 -5.86
C HIS A 36 19.18 -29.37 -5.69
N VAL A 37 18.48 -30.32 -5.08
CA VAL A 37 17.03 -30.27 -4.88
C VAL A 37 16.71 -30.48 -3.42
N CYS A 38 16.05 -29.50 -2.81
CA CYS A 38 15.53 -29.60 -1.45
C CYS A 38 14.17 -30.27 -1.40
N LYS A 39 13.86 -30.91 -0.28
CA LYS A 39 12.50 -31.34 0.04
C LYS A 39 11.56 -30.13 0.03
N GLN A 40 10.29 -30.39 -0.30
CA GLN A 40 9.25 -29.37 -0.29
C GLN A 40 9.21 -28.66 1.07
N GLY A 41 9.14 -27.33 1.05
CA GLY A 41 9.19 -26.51 2.26
C GLY A 41 10.59 -26.07 2.69
N TYR A 42 11.65 -26.47 1.99
CA TYR A 42 13.04 -26.07 2.31
C TYR A 42 13.73 -25.36 1.15
N LYS A 43 14.59 -24.39 1.48
CA LYS A 43 15.43 -23.59 0.58
C LYS A 43 16.81 -23.39 1.21
N GLY A 44 17.76 -22.90 0.42
CA GLY A 44 19.16 -22.69 0.82
C GLY A 44 20.11 -23.67 0.12
N GLN A 45 21.41 -23.41 0.19
CA GLN A 45 22.42 -24.27 -0.46
C GLN A 45 22.50 -25.66 0.18
N ARG A 46 22.04 -25.76 1.43
CA ARG A 46 22.04 -26.98 2.24
C ARG A 46 20.64 -27.34 2.73
N CYS A 47 19.60 -26.76 2.12
CA CYS A 47 18.20 -26.94 2.53
C CYS A 47 17.96 -26.64 4.02
N GLU A 48 18.66 -25.63 4.54
CA GLU A 48 18.69 -25.25 5.94
C GLU A 48 17.53 -24.32 6.34
N THR A 49 16.88 -23.66 5.36
CA THR A 49 15.85 -22.65 5.62
C THR A 49 14.47 -23.18 5.26
N VAL A 50 13.51 -23.06 6.17
CA VAL A 50 12.10 -23.36 5.88
C VAL A 50 11.51 -22.25 5.01
N SER A 51 11.09 -22.59 3.79
CA SER A 51 10.57 -21.63 2.82
C SER A 51 9.22 -21.03 3.24
N GLU A 52 8.38 -21.81 3.91
CA GLU A 52 7.03 -21.37 4.31
C GLU A 52 7.05 -20.16 5.23
N LEU A 53 8.04 -20.06 6.12
CA LEU A 53 8.16 -18.93 7.05
C LEU A 53 8.88 -17.74 6.40
N ALA A 54 9.93 -18.00 5.62
CA ALA A 54 10.72 -16.95 4.97
C ALA A 54 9.87 -16.13 3.98
N ASP A 55 9.03 -16.80 3.18
CA ASP A 55 8.21 -16.14 2.17
C ASP A 55 7.15 -15.22 2.82
N ILE A 56 6.56 -15.62 3.95
CA ILE A 56 5.61 -14.79 4.73
C ILE A 56 6.30 -13.56 5.32
N ILE A 57 7.47 -13.74 5.96
CA ILE A 57 8.20 -12.64 6.60
C ILE A 57 8.66 -11.62 5.55
N ASN A 58 9.15 -12.08 4.40
CA ASN A 58 9.60 -11.21 3.32
C ASN A 58 8.44 -10.43 2.69
N GLY A 59 7.28 -11.08 2.53
CA GLY A 59 6.04 -10.41 2.15
C GLY A 59 5.70 -9.30 3.13
N LEU A 60 5.57 -9.63 4.43
CA LEU A 60 5.20 -8.65 5.46
C LEU A 60 6.16 -7.46 5.53
N LYS A 61 7.47 -7.71 5.43
CA LYS A 61 8.49 -6.65 5.40
C LYS A 61 8.32 -5.71 4.21
N PHE A 62 8.06 -6.26 3.02
CA PHE A 62 7.85 -5.45 1.82
C PHE A 62 6.59 -4.58 1.93
N TYR A 63 5.47 -5.15 2.37
CA TYR A 63 4.22 -4.41 2.57
C TYR A 63 4.33 -3.35 3.67
N SER A 64 5.04 -3.63 4.77
CA SER A 64 5.30 -2.64 5.81
C SER A 64 6.11 -1.44 5.29
N LEU A 65 7.16 -1.68 4.50
CA LEU A 65 7.97 -0.60 3.92
C LEU A 65 7.17 0.26 2.93
N LEU A 66 6.44 -0.39 2.01
CA LEU A 66 5.54 0.30 1.08
C LEU A 66 4.45 1.07 1.82
N GLY A 67 3.85 0.46 2.85
CA GLY A 67 2.82 1.10 3.66
C GLY A 67 3.33 2.35 4.38
N ALA A 68 4.49 2.26 5.02
CA ALA A 68 5.13 3.40 5.67
C ALA A 68 5.44 4.54 4.67
N PHE A 69 5.92 4.20 3.48
CA PHE A 69 6.18 5.16 2.42
C PHE A 69 4.89 5.84 1.94
N CYS A 70 3.84 5.07 1.65
CA CYS A 70 2.54 5.60 1.24
C CYS A 70 1.92 6.52 2.29
N LEU A 71 1.94 6.11 3.57
CA LEU A 71 1.44 6.94 4.67
C LEU A 71 2.22 8.24 4.81
N SER A 72 3.55 8.18 4.65
CA SER A 72 4.40 9.36 4.69
C SER A 72 4.04 10.35 3.58
N LEU A 73 3.84 9.87 2.34
CA LEU A 73 3.44 10.71 1.22
C LEU A 73 2.05 11.34 1.43
N ILE A 74 1.10 10.58 1.98
CA ILE A 74 -0.24 11.10 2.30
C ILE A 74 -0.15 12.21 3.35
N VAL A 75 0.61 12.00 4.43
CA VAL A 75 0.80 13.01 5.49
C VAL A 75 1.46 14.26 4.92
N ILE A 76 2.51 14.11 4.12
CA ILE A 76 3.18 15.25 3.46
C ILE A 76 2.20 15.99 2.55
N GLY A 77 1.40 15.28 1.76
CA GLY A 77 0.37 15.87 0.90
C GLY A 77 -0.68 16.66 1.69
N ILE A 78 -1.14 16.12 2.83
CA ILE A 78 -2.07 16.81 3.72
C ILE A 78 -1.42 18.06 4.31
N LEU A 79 -0.17 18.00 4.79
CA LEU A 79 0.53 19.16 5.35
C LEU A 79 0.74 20.26 4.31
N ILE A 80 1.15 19.89 3.09
CA ILE A 80 1.31 20.84 1.98
C ILE A 80 -0.04 21.45 1.60
N GLY A 81 -1.06 20.60 1.40
CA GLY A 81 -2.41 21.05 1.07
C GLY A 81 -3.02 21.94 2.15
N TYR A 82 -2.81 21.61 3.42
CA TYR A 82 -3.24 22.41 4.57
C TYR A 82 -2.60 23.80 4.57
N ASN A 83 -1.28 23.88 4.34
CA ASN A 83 -0.57 25.16 4.23
C ASN A 83 -1.06 26.00 3.03
N ILE A 84 -1.29 25.36 1.87
CA ILE A 84 -1.84 26.03 0.69
C ILE A 84 -3.27 26.52 0.96
N MET A 85 -4.09 25.70 1.60
CA MET A 85 -5.47 26.04 1.95
C MET A 85 -5.52 27.22 2.94
N ILE A 86 -4.65 27.25 3.96
CA ILE A 86 -4.50 28.40 4.87
C ILE A 86 -4.10 29.66 4.10
N ARG A 87 -3.09 29.57 3.23
CA ARG A 87 -2.63 30.71 2.43
C ARG A 87 -3.72 31.22 1.49
N LYS A 88 -4.52 30.32 0.90
CA LYS A 88 -5.67 30.68 0.06
C LYS A 88 -6.77 31.36 0.87
N ARG A 89 -7.05 30.89 2.09
CA ARG A 89 -7.99 31.56 3.02
C ARG A 89 -7.55 33.00 3.31
N GLN A 90 -6.24 33.24 3.46
CA GLN A 90 -5.72 34.60 3.66
C GLN A 90 -5.81 35.48 2.40
N LEU A 91 -5.59 34.91 1.21
CA LEU A 91 -5.78 35.64 -0.05
C LEU A 91 -7.25 36.04 -0.28
N THR A 92 -8.19 35.20 0.12
CA THR A 92 -9.63 35.50 0.06
C THR A 92 -10.08 36.43 1.19
N GLN A 93 -9.35 36.50 2.32
CA GLN A 93 -9.67 37.43 3.42
C GLN A 93 -9.09 38.85 3.22
N HIS A 94 -8.09 39.04 2.36
CA HIS A 94 -7.48 40.36 2.10
C HIS A 94 -8.23 41.28 1.13
N GLN A 95 -9.46 40.95 0.71
CA GLN A 95 -10.33 41.92 0.03
C GLN A 95 -11.68 42.04 0.74
N PRO A 96 -11.73 42.94 1.73
CA PRO A 96 -12.71 44.03 1.68
C PRO A 96 -12.12 45.35 2.22
N SER A 97 -11.96 46.37 1.37
CA SER A 97 -11.71 47.83 1.58
C SER A 97 -10.95 48.29 0.31
N ASP A 98 -11.36 49.21 -0.56
CA ASP A 98 -12.14 50.45 -0.45
C ASP A 98 -12.71 50.82 -1.84
N LEU A 99 -13.98 51.20 -1.92
CA LEU A 99 -14.47 52.21 -2.87
C LEU A 99 -15.88 52.68 -2.48
N GLN A 100 -15.97 53.49 -1.42
CA GLN A 100 -17.10 54.38 -1.25
C GLN A 100 -16.65 55.80 -1.57
N GLY A 101 -16.94 56.24 -2.80
CA GLY A 101 -16.68 57.60 -3.23
C GLY A 101 -17.27 57.91 -4.61
N SER A 102 -18.42 58.60 -4.61
CA SER A 102 -18.90 59.52 -5.66
C SER A 102 -19.83 59.01 -6.78
N ARG A 103 -21.13 59.29 -6.58
CA ARG A 103 -22.19 59.79 -7.52
C ARG A 103 -22.17 59.38 -9.01
N ASP A 104 -23.19 58.62 -9.42
CA ASP A 104 -24.35 59.00 -10.27
C ASP A 104 -24.84 57.88 -11.22
N GLY A 105 -26.16 57.62 -11.22
CA GLY A 105 -26.93 57.14 -12.39
C GLY A 105 -27.32 55.65 -12.52
N ASN A 106 -28.54 55.30 -12.09
CA ASN A 106 -29.49 54.30 -12.64
C ASN A 106 -29.08 52.79 -12.83
N LEU A 107 -29.55 51.87 -11.95
CA LEU A 107 -30.27 50.61 -12.31
C LEU A 107 -30.78 49.86 -11.03
N PRO A 108 -31.93 49.13 -11.04
CA PRO A 108 -32.61 48.69 -9.82
C PRO A 108 -32.08 47.37 -9.20
N ASN A 109 -32.39 47.25 -7.90
CA ASN A 109 -32.01 46.20 -6.96
C ASN A 109 -32.43 44.78 -7.38
N VAL A 110 -31.47 43.85 -7.45
CA VAL A 110 -31.73 42.42 -7.23
C VAL A 110 -31.13 42.06 -5.88
N PHE A 111 -32.03 41.85 -4.92
CA PHE A 111 -31.74 41.39 -3.57
C PHE A 111 -31.63 39.87 -3.61
N ILE A 112 -30.41 39.34 -3.49
CA ILE A 112 -30.21 37.92 -3.19
C ILE A 112 -29.89 37.84 -1.70
N ASP A 113 -30.92 37.55 -0.90
CA ASP A 113 -30.75 37.13 0.48
C ASP A 113 -29.97 35.81 0.51
N ASN A 114 -28.98 35.75 1.39
CA ASN A 114 -28.24 34.52 1.68
C ASN A 114 -29.16 33.59 2.49
N VAL A 115 -29.67 32.53 1.85
CA VAL A 115 -30.43 31.47 2.55
C VAL A 115 -29.47 30.63 3.39
N ASP A 116 -29.76 30.55 4.68
CA ASP A 116 -29.02 29.77 5.67
C ASP A 116 -29.29 28.26 5.48
N CYS A 117 -28.23 27.44 5.54
CA CYS A 117 -28.29 25.99 5.29
C CYS A 117 -29.05 25.19 6.36
N GLU A 118 -29.54 25.83 7.42
CA GLU A 118 -30.35 25.20 8.46
C GLU A 118 -31.82 24.97 7.99
N GLU A 119 -32.42 25.87 7.19
CA GLU A 119 -33.78 25.66 6.65
C GLU A 119 -33.83 24.50 5.62
N LEU A 120 -32.75 24.27 4.89
CA LEU A 120 -32.68 23.20 3.88
C LEU A 120 -32.60 21.78 4.48
N ARG A 121 -32.23 21.65 5.75
CA ARG A 121 -32.16 20.34 6.46
C ARG A 121 -33.52 19.84 6.91
N GLU A 122 -34.42 20.74 7.31
CA GLU A 122 -35.76 20.38 7.79
C GLU A 122 -36.69 20.00 6.63
N LEU A 123 -36.56 20.64 5.46
CA LEU A 123 -37.29 20.25 4.23
C LEU A 123 -36.91 18.84 3.74
N ARG A 124 -35.62 18.50 3.72
CA ARG A 124 -35.15 17.16 3.27
C ARG A 124 -35.60 16.04 4.21
N ARG A 125 -35.78 16.30 5.51
CA ARG A 125 -36.22 15.29 6.48
C ARG A 125 -37.69 14.89 6.26
N SER A 126 -38.53 15.82 5.80
CA SER A 126 -39.95 15.57 5.49
C SER A 126 -40.15 14.70 4.23
N GLU A 127 -39.29 14.85 3.23
CA GLU A 127 -39.36 14.07 1.97
C GLU A 127 -39.04 12.57 2.16
N ILE A 128 -38.21 12.20 3.15
CA ILE A 128 -37.73 10.82 3.33
C ILE A 128 -38.78 9.91 4.01
N TYR A 129 -39.67 10.45 4.86
CA TYR A 129 -40.74 9.65 5.50
C TYR A 129 -41.97 9.46 4.60
N GLY A 130 -42.05 10.15 3.46
CA GLY A 130 -43.15 10.05 2.49
C GLY A 130 -42.95 9.03 1.35
N THR A 131 -41.82 8.33 1.29
CA THR A 131 -41.48 7.40 0.18
C THR A 131 -41.53 5.91 0.55
N ILE A 132 -41.98 5.56 1.77
CA ILE A 132 -42.11 4.16 2.25
C ILE A 132 -43.59 3.80 2.57
N GLN A 133 -44.54 4.23 1.73
CA GLN A 133 -45.88 3.66 1.71
C GLN A 133 -46.43 3.56 0.29
#